data_AF-A0A0W0TU27-F1
#
_entry.id   AF-A0A0W0TU27-F1
#
_cell.length_a   1.000
_cell.length_b   1.000
_cell.length_c   1.000
_cell.angle_alpha   90.00
_cell.angle_beta   90.00
_cell.angle_gamma   90.00
#
_symmetry.space_group_name_H-M   'P 1'
#
loop_
_entity.id
_entity.type
_entity.pdbx_description
1 polymer ?
#
loop_
_entity_poly.entity_id
_entity_poly.type
_entity_poly.pdbx_seq_one_letter_code
_entity_poly.pdbx_strand_id
1 'polypeptide(L)'
;MKTLYLESIAGIAGDMFAASFVHAGLVSTEELQALSEQLAIPDVTIHVSDVIRATIQGTHIDVRFNRSDWVKRFSSPHHGHHESSHLDCHVPFRALEQIIVHSTLTDRIKKIGLRYSG
;
A
#
# COMPACT_ATOMS: atom_id res chain seq x y z
N MET A 1 5.92 21.11 -18.26
CA MET A 1 5.97 19.65 -18.54
C MET A 1 6.47 18.97 -17.28
N LYS A 2 5.76 17.96 -16.77
CA LYS A 2 6.14 17.20 -15.57
C LYS A 2 6.85 15.93 -16.02
N THR A 3 8.08 15.70 -15.58
CA THR A 3 8.91 14.56 -16.01
C THR A 3 9.15 13.65 -14.82
N LEU A 4 8.86 12.35 -14.99
CA LEU A 4 9.08 11.32 -13.98
C LEU A 4 10.19 10.37 -14.43
N TYR A 5 11.20 10.17 -13.59
CA TYR A 5 12.28 9.20 -13.79
C TYR A 5 12.13 8.05 -12.79
N LEU A 6 12.04 6.82 -13.28
CA LEU A 6 11.87 5.60 -12.48
C LEU A 6 13.00 4.63 -12.79
N GLU A 7 13.76 4.27 -11.77
CA GLU A 7 14.68 3.13 -11.81
C GLU A 7 14.20 2.10 -10.78
N SER A 8 13.46 1.10 -11.24
CA SER A 8 12.90 0.06 -10.37
C SER A 8 13.88 -1.10 -10.23
N ILE A 9 14.74 -1.05 -9.22
CA ILE A 9 15.60 -2.18 -8.84
C ILE A 9 14.84 -3.04 -7.81
N ALA A 10 14.64 -4.32 -8.11
CA ALA A 10 14.21 -5.38 -7.17
C ALA A 10 12.76 -5.36 -6.60
N GLY A 11 11.74 -5.02 -7.39
CA GLY A 11 10.37 -5.55 -7.19
C GLY A 11 9.57 -5.06 -5.96
N ILE A 12 10.14 -4.28 -5.04
CA ILE A 12 9.46 -3.63 -3.91
C ILE A 12 9.39 -2.12 -4.19
N ALA A 13 8.82 -1.75 -5.35
CA ALA A 13 8.82 -0.38 -5.85
C ALA A 13 7.46 0.33 -5.70
N GLY A 14 6.49 -0.26 -5.00
CA GLY A 14 5.11 0.26 -4.94
C GLY A 14 5.02 1.66 -4.29
N ASP A 15 5.71 1.84 -3.16
CA ASP A 15 5.78 3.12 -2.46
C ASP A 15 6.62 4.16 -3.22
N MET A 16 7.75 3.76 -3.81
CA MET A 16 8.58 4.60 -4.67
C MET A 16 7.83 5.06 -5.92
N PHE A 17 7.01 4.18 -6.50
CA PHE A 17 6.15 4.49 -7.64
C PHE A 17 5.04 5.46 -7.24
N ALA A 18 4.39 5.26 -6.09
CA ALA A 18 3.42 6.22 -5.58
C ALA A 18 4.08 7.58 -5.25
N ALA A 19 5.25 7.56 -4.60
CA ALA A 19 6.02 8.75 -4.22
C ALA A 19 6.42 9.57 -5.43
N SER A 20 6.78 8.90 -6.52
CA SER A 20 7.09 9.47 -7.82
C SER A 20 5.93 10.25 -8.44
N PHE A 21 4.70 9.74 -8.33
CA PHE A 21 3.51 10.42 -8.85
C PHE A 21 3.17 11.66 -8.02
N VAL A 22 3.33 11.56 -6.70
CA VAL A 22 3.19 12.72 -5.80
C VAL A 22 4.25 13.77 -6.08
N HIS A 23 5.51 13.35 -6.23
CA HIS A 23 6.63 14.23 -6.56
C HIS A 23 6.42 14.98 -7.88
N ALA A 24 5.90 14.29 -8.90
CA ALA A 24 5.56 14.89 -10.18
C ALA A 24 4.28 15.77 -10.12
N GLY A 25 3.57 15.79 -8.99
CA GLY A 25 2.28 16.47 -8.83
C GLY A 25 1.18 15.89 -9.72
N LEU A 26 1.25 14.60 -10.02
CA LEU A 26 0.23 13.86 -10.79
C LEU A 26 -0.89 13.32 -9.89
N VAL A 27 -0.58 13.10 -8.61
CA VAL A 27 -1.51 12.68 -7.57
C VAL A 27 -1.22 13.53 -6.33
N SER A 28 -2.26 13.98 -5.63
CA SER A 28 -2.11 14.73 -4.39
C SER A 28 -2.00 13.80 -3.17
N THR A 29 -1.44 14.32 -2.08
CA THR A 29 -1.37 13.62 -0.79
C THR A 29 -2.75 13.26 -0.27
N GLU A 30 -3.72 14.15 -0.47
CA GLU A 30 -5.10 14.02 -0.03
C GLU A 30 -5.83 12.96 -0.85
N GLU A 31 -5.56 12.89 -2.16
CA GLU A 31 -6.08 11.82 -3.03
C GLU A 31 -5.58 10.45 -2.57
N LEU A 32 -4.28 10.34 -2.24
CA LEU A 32 -3.73 9.11 -1.67
C LEU A 32 -4.37 8.78 -0.32
N GLN A 33 -4.52 9.75 0.58
CA GLN A 33 -5.12 9.53 1.89
C GLN A 33 -6.59 9.08 1.76
N ALA A 34 -7.35 9.65 0.83
CA ALA A 34 -8.73 9.26 0.57
C ALA A 34 -8.86 7.82 0.03
N LEU A 35 -7.81 7.29 -0.64
CA LEU A 35 -7.82 5.90 -1.10
C LEU A 35 -7.89 4.89 0.05
N SER A 36 -7.31 5.18 1.23
CA SER A 36 -7.39 4.26 2.36
C SER A 36 -8.83 4.11 2.86
N GLU A 37 -9.59 5.19 2.87
CA GLU A 37 -11.03 5.17 3.15
C GLU A 37 -11.80 4.39 2.08
N GLN A 38 -11.50 4.64 0.79
CA GLN A 38 -12.17 3.93 -0.31
C GLN A 38 -11.91 2.43 -0.28
N LEU A 39 -10.71 2.02 0.12
CA LEU A 39 -10.32 0.61 0.32
C LEU A 39 -10.85 0.01 1.63
N ALA A 40 -11.66 0.74 2.41
CA ALA A 40 -12.18 0.30 3.71
C ALA A 40 -11.07 -0.08 4.73
N ILE A 41 -9.93 0.61 4.68
CA ILE A 41 -8.78 0.50 5.60
C ILE A 41 -8.47 1.87 6.23
N PRO A 42 -9.43 2.49 6.95
CA PRO A 42 -9.31 3.88 7.43
C PRO A 42 -8.22 4.06 8.50
N ASP A 43 -7.74 2.96 9.09
CA ASP A 43 -6.64 2.90 10.05
C ASP A 43 -5.25 3.03 9.38
N VAL A 44 -5.20 3.06 8.05
CA VAL A 44 -3.99 3.30 7.27
C VAL A 44 -3.82 4.79 6.98
N THR A 45 -2.69 5.34 7.41
CA THR A 45 -2.30 6.73 7.14
C THR A 45 -1.10 6.80 6.22
N ILE A 46 -1.13 7.76 5.30
CA ILE A 46 -0.07 8.00 4.33
C ILE A 46 0.64 9.28 4.75
N HIS A 47 1.92 9.14 5.09
CA HIS A 47 2.78 10.27 5.37
C HIS A 47 3.67 10.54 4.17
N VAL A 48 3.71 11.81 3.76
CA VAL A 48 4.53 12.25 2.64
C VAL A 48 5.47 13.33 3.13
N SER A 49 6.75 13.19 2.79
CA SER A 49 7.77 14.17 3.12
C SER A 49 8.73 14.39 1.95
N ASP A 50 9.23 15.61 1.83
CA ASP A 50 10.34 15.91 0.95
C ASP A 50 11.64 15.36 1.55
N VAL A 51 12.47 14.77 0.71
CA VAL A 51 13.76 14.21 1.10
C VAL A 51 14.85 14.66 0.12
N ILE A 52 16.07 14.80 0.62
CA ILE A 52 17.26 15.01 -0.20
C ILE A 52 18.17 13.80 0.00
N ARG A 53 18.51 13.10 -1.08
CA ARG A 53 19.46 11.98 -1.08
C ARG A 53 20.48 12.19 -2.17
N ALA A 54 21.77 12.13 -1.82
CA ALA A 54 22.86 12.38 -2.78
C ALA A 54 22.65 13.66 -3.62
N THR A 55 22.19 14.74 -2.98
CA THR A 55 21.90 16.04 -3.62
C THR A 55 20.68 16.05 -4.56
N ILE A 56 19.96 14.94 -4.68
CA ILE A 56 18.72 14.85 -5.46
C ILE A 56 17.53 15.05 -4.52
N GLN A 57 16.67 16.02 -4.82
CA GLN A 57 15.38 16.18 -4.16
C GLN A 57 14.41 15.12 -4.66
N GLY A 58 13.69 14.49 -3.73
CA GLY A 58 12.65 13.51 -4.02
C GLY A 58 11.55 13.57 -2.97
N THR A 59 10.56 12.71 -3.14
CA THR A 59 9.47 12.53 -2.18
C THR A 59 9.59 11.15 -1.57
N HIS A 60 9.38 11.05 -0.26
CA HIS A 60 9.27 9.80 0.47
C HIS A 60 7.82 9.61 0.92
N ILE A 61 7.29 8.41 0.71
CA ILE A 61 6.01 7.97 1.24
C ILE A 61 6.26 6.92 2.31
N ASP A 62 5.60 7.10 3.46
CA ASP A 62 5.59 6.18 4.58
C ASP A 62 4.14 5.80 4.89
N VAL A 63 3.83 4.51 4.79
CA VAL A 63 2.49 3.96 5.03
C VAL A 63 2.44 3.40 6.44
N ARG A 64 1.66 4.04 7.31
CA ARG A 64 1.56 3.68 8.72
C ARG A 64 0.23 3.02 9.02
N PHE A 65 0.29 2.00 9.87
CA PHE A 65 -0.86 1.25 10.35
C PHE A 65 -0.51 0.53 11.66
N ASN A 66 -1.51 0.15 12.44
CA ASN A 66 -1.29 -0.69 13.61
C ASN A 66 -1.02 -2.13 13.17
N ARG A 67 0.24 -2.56 13.28
CA ARG A 67 0.67 -3.90 12.85
C ARG A 67 -0.11 -5.03 13.53
N SER A 68 -0.40 -4.91 14.83
CA SER A 68 -1.09 -5.95 15.59
C SER A 68 -2.53 -6.12 15.13
N ASP A 69 -3.22 -5.02 14.83
CA ASP A 69 -4.59 -5.05 14.34
C ASP A 69 -4.66 -5.48 12.88
N TRP A 70 -3.68 -5.05 12.07
CA TRP A 70 -3.51 -5.50 10.69
C TRP A 70 -3.31 -7.00 10.57
N VAL A 71 -2.46 -7.59 11.41
CA VAL A 71 -2.27 -9.05 11.46
C VAL A 71 -3.56 -9.74 11.86
N LYS A 72 -4.23 -9.31 12.94
CA LYS A 72 -5.52 -9.90 13.37
C LYS A 72 -6.59 -9.84 12.27
N ARG A 73 -6.62 -8.77 11.47
CA ARG A 73 -7.58 -8.58 10.38
C ARG A 73 -7.44 -9.64 9.27
N PHE A 74 -6.24 -10.19 9.08
CA PHE A 74 -5.94 -11.12 7.99
C PHE A 74 -5.46 -12.50 8.42
N SER A 75 -5.18 -12.70 9.71
CA SER A 75 -4.92 -14.00 10.30
C SER A 75 -6.19 -14.84 10.25
N SER A 76 -6.16 -15.91 9.45
CA SER A 76 -7.21 -16.94 9.52
C SER A 76 -7.17 -17.62 10.90
N PRO A 77 -8.32 -17.98 11.49
CA PRO A 77 -8.35 -18.77 12.71
C PRO A 77 -7.91 -20.20 12.40
N HIS A 78 -6.60 -20.46 12.42
CA HIS A 78 -6.09 -21.81 12.36
C HIS A 78 -6.15 -22.42 13.77
N HIS A 79 -6.91 -23.51 13.91
CA HIS A 79 -6.91 -24.35 15.10
C HIS A 79 -5.50 -24.89 15.38
N GLY A 80 -5.13 -24.91 16.65
CA GLY A 80 -3.75 -24.76 17.10
C GLY A 80 -2.80 -25.93 16.87
N HIS A 81 -1.52 -25.57 16.77
CA HIS A 81 -0.38 -26.39 17.18
C HIS A 81 0.69 -25.46 17.76
N HIS A 82 1.37 -25.95 18.80
CA HIS A 82 2.32 -25.23 19.63
C HIS A 82 3.66 -24.88 18.93
N GLU A 83 4.29 -23.85 19.49
CA GLU A 83 5.73 -23.53 19.55
C GLU A 83 6.41 -22.57 18.55
N SER A 84 6.95 -21.51 19.17
CA SER A 84 8.22 -20.80 18.90
C SER A 84 8.41 -19.97 17.62
N SER A 85 8.68 -18.67 17.88
CA SER A 85 9.58 -17.76 17.15
C SER A 85 9.24 -17.37 15.70
N HIS A 86 9.21 -16.05 15.47
CA HIS A 86 9.00 -15.32 14.20
C HIS A 86 7.54 -15.00 13.84
N LEU A 87 7.08 -13.79 14.22
CA LEU A 87 5.88 -13.16 13.67
C LEU A 87 6.15 -12.72 12.22
N ASP A 88 6.23 -13.67 11.30
CA ASP A 88 6.22 -13.36 9.87
C ASP A 88 4.79 -12.97 9.46
N CYS A 89 4.60 -11.66 9.28
CA CYS A 89 3.34 -11.05 8.88
C CYS A 89 3.07 -11.30 7.40
N HIS A 90 2.65 -12.52 7.04
CA HIS A 90 2.14 -12.78 5.71
C HIS A 90 0.64 -12.50 5.67
N VAL A 91 0.25 -11.41 5.00
CA VAL A 91 -1.14 -11.23 4.60
C VAL A 91 -1.40 -12.17 3.42
N PRO A 92 -2.32 -13.15 3.55
CA PRO A 92 -2.60 -14.05 2.45
C PRO A 92 -3.14 -13.25 1.27
N PHE A 93 -2.69 -13.60 0.07
CA PHE A 93 -3.04 -12.88 -1.15
C PHE A 93 -4.57 -12.66 -1.30
N ARG A 94 -5.38 -13.69 -0.99
CA ARG A 94 -6.85 -13.61 -1.01
C ARG A 94 -7.43 -12.51 -0.12
N ALA A 95 -6.77 -12.14 0.96
CA ALA A 95 -7.23 -11.03 1.79
C ALA A 95 -7.21 -9.70 1.03
N LEU A 96 -6.23 -9.50 0.13
CA LEU A 96 -6.16 -8.31 -0.72
C LEU A 96 -7.34 -8.27 -1.70
N GLU A 97 -7.74 -9.41 -2.25
CA GLU A 97 -8.95 -9.49 -3.09
C GLU A 97 -10.20 -9.08 -2.31
N GLN A 98 -10.32 -9.53 -1.06
CA GLN A 98 -11.46 -9.16 -0.21
C GLN A 98 -11.50 -7.66 0.07
N ILE A 99 -10.36 -7.01 0.27
CA ILE A 99 -10.27 -5.54 0.40
C ILE A 99 -10.78 -4.88 -0.88
N ILE A 100 -10.30 -5.30 -2.06
CA ILE A 100 -10.70 -4.71 -3.35
C ILE A 100 -12.21 -4.91 -3.60
N VAL A 101 -12.74 -6.10 -3.34
CA VAL A 101 -14.17 -6.42 -3.57
C VAL A 101 -15.08 -5.55 -2.69
N HIS A 102 -14.76 -5.41 -1.40
CA HIS A 102 -15.56 -4.65 -0.44
C HIS A 102 -15.29 -3.14 -0.42
N SER A 103 -14.29 -2.68 -1.18
CA SER A 103 -14.00 -1.26 -1.35
C SER A 103 -15.15 -0.49 -2.01
N THR A 104 -15.15 0.83 -1.87
CA THR A 104 -16.05 1.75 -2.59
C THR A 104 -15.48 2.18 -3.95
N LEU A 105 -14.39 1.55 -4.40
CA LEU A 105 -13.80 1.80 -5.71
C LEU A 105 -14.78 1.48 -6.84
N THR A 106 -14.61 2.15 -7.98
CA THR A 106 -15.44 1.89 -9.16
C THR A 106 -15.21 0.48 -9.70
N ASP A 107 -16.23 -0.12 -10.33
CA ASP A 107 -16.15 -1.47 -10.90
C ASP A 107 -15.01 -1.63 -11.90
N ARG A 108 -14.73 -0.57 -12.67
CA ARG A 108 -13.60 -0.55 -13.60
C ARG A 108 -12.27 -0.74 -12.86
N ILE A 109 -12.07 -0.04 -11.75
CA ILE A 109 -10.84 -0.12 -10.95
C ILE A 109 -10.76 -1.47 -10.23
N LYS A 110 -11.88 -1.96 -9.67
CA LYS A 110 -11.95 -3.31 -9.07
C LYS A 110 -11.54 -4.40 -10.06
N LYS A 111 -12.05 -4.33 -11.29
CA LYS A 111 -11.71 -5.27 -12.37
C LYS A 111 -10.23 -5.23 -12.75
N ILE A 112 -9.61 -4.04 -12.74
CA ILE A 112 -8.17 -3.90 -12.99
C ILE A 112 -7.38 -4.50 -11.84
N GLY A 113 -7.72 -4.15 -10.59
CA GLY A 113 -7.04 -4.66 -9.39
C GLY A 113 -7.08 -6.18 -9.30
N LEU A 114 -8.24 -6.79 -9.52
CA LEU A 114 -8.42 -8.25 -9.48
C LEU A 114 -7.72 -9.00 -10.61
N ARG A 115 -7.35 -8.33 -11.71
CA ARG A 115 -6.62 -8.95 -12.82
C ARG A 115 -5.14 -9.17 -12.49
N TYR A 116 -4.58 -8.31 -11.63
CA TYR A 116 -3.19 -8.39 -11.19
C TYR A 116 -3.05 -9.04 -9.81
N SER A 117 -4.16 -9.60 -9.32
CA SER A 117 -4.25 -10.24 -8.02
C SER A 117 -4.18 -11.77 -8.13
N GLY A 118 -3.45 -12.32 -9.11
CA GLY A 118 -3.40 -13.76 -9.41
C GLY A 118 -2.00 -14.20 -9.77
#